data_AF-A0A4Z1EYW1-F1
#
_entry.id   AF-A0A4Z1EYW1-F1
#
_cell.length_a   1.000
_cell.length_b   1.000
_cell.length_c   1.000
_cell.angle_alpha   90.00
_cell.angle_beta   90.00
_cell.angle_gamma   90.00
#
_symmetry.space_group_name_H-M   'P 1'
#
loop_
_entity.id
_entity.type
_entity.pdbx_description
1 polymer ?
#
loop_
_entity_poly.entity_id
_entity_poly.type
_entity_poly.pdbx_seq_one_letter_code
_entity_poly.pdbx_strand_id
1 'polypeptide(L)'
;MVAINAVRASNVAFKATGTPGMVAVFAGATSGIGMGTLKAFIKYANAPKAYIIGRSESAARRLLKDLKLSNPSASLNFLEGEISLIKEVDRLCDEIKRKEEKVDIVFLSAGYLSFDGRNESSEGIDIPQSLRYYSRLRFAYNLVPLLKIAPNARVVSILAGGQEKSIDFDDLEVRRDFTMIKAASSGTIQTTLAFEELAKSNSRITFIHKYPGFVDTGAVGRLMSSTTGFYAIPSTFFRWVMLPFLNLFAMSVEEAGERGLFLATSAKYPPAEIREGASSGVELPAGVEISRSSAVDGNGSSNGVYRLKADDESAPDGDILPDYRKNNAGRVVWDGTMRVWERALEKA
;
A
#
# COMPACT_ATOMS: atom_id res chain seq x y z
N MET A 1 -13.72 -3.97 -14.50
CA MET A 1 -13.35 -2.59 -14.16
C MET A 1 -14.47 -1.92 -13.39
N VAL A 2 -14.20 -1.57 -12.14
CA VAL A 2 -15.09 -0.70 -11.38
C VAL A 2 -15.04 0.70 -12.00
N ALA A 3 -16.19 1.16 -12.50
CA ALA A 3 -16.32 2.48 -13.11
C ALA A 3 -16.02 3.58 -12.08
N ILE A 4 -15.30 4.63 -12.49
CA ILE A 4 -14.93 5.73 -11.58
C ILE A 4 -16.15 6.43 -10.97
N ASN A 5 -17.30 6.44 -11.65
CA ASN A 5 -18.54 7.00 -11.10
C ASN A 5 -19.06 6.16 -9.92
N ALA A 6 -18.92 4.83 -9.97
CA ALA A 6 -19.29 3.95 -8.85
C ALA A 6 -18.33 4.14 -7.66
N VAL A 7 -17.03 4.27 -7.93
CA VAL A 7 -16.00 4.61 -6.92
C VAL A 7 -16.35 5.91 -6.19
N ARG A 8 -16.64 6.98 -6.94
CA ARG A 8 -17.01 8.29 -6.36
C ARG A 8 -18.34 8.24 -5.61
N ALA A 9 -19.33 7.50 -6.12
CA ALA A 9 -20.60 7.29 -5.42
C ALA A 9 -20.39 6.59 -4.07
N SER A 10 -19.54 5.56 -4.03
CA SER A 10 -19.15 4.90 -2.78
C SER A 10 -18.44 5.85 -1.81
N ASN A 11 -17.55 6.74 -2.29
CA ASN A 11 -16.88 7.72 -1.43
C ASN A 11 -17.83 8.80 -0.89
N VAL A 12 -18.85 9.18 -1.66
CA VAL A 12 -19.94 10.05 -1.18
C VAL A 12 -20.78 9.33 -0.13
N ALA A 13 -21.14 8.06 -0.36
CA ALA A 13 -21.85 7.25 0.61
C ALA A 13 -21.04 7.05 1.91
N PHE A 14 -19.72 6.90 1.80
CA PHE A 14 -18.81 6.86 2.95
C PHE A 14 -18.97 8.09 3.85
N LYS A 15 -19.00 9.29 3.26
CA LYS A 15 -19.26 10.54 4.00
C LYS A 15 -20.63 10.53 4.67
N ALA A 16 -21.65 10.03 3.99
CA ALA A 16 -23.01 9.96 4.49
C ALA A 16 -23.19 8.98 5.67
N THR A 17 -22.28 8.01 5.86
CA THR A 17 -22.31 7.14 7.06
C THR A 17 -22.18 7.92 8.36
N GLY A 18 -21.63 9.14 8.33
CA GLY A 18 -21.50 10.00 9.50
C GLY A 18 -20.50 9.50 10.55
N THR A 19 -19.80 8.38 10.31
CA THR A 19 -18.89 7.76 11.29
C THR A 19 -17.73 8.70 11.60
N PRO A 20 -17.64 9.26 12.83
CA PRO A 20 -16.60 10.22 13.16
C PRO A 20 -15.31 9.52 13.63
N GLY A 21 -14.19 10.23 13.57
CA GLY A 21 -12.99 9.83 14.30
C GLY A 21 -12.26 8.61 13.75
N MET A 22 -12.42 8.29 12.47
CA MET A 22 -11.60 7.25 11.84
C MET A 22 -10.11 7.62 11.89
N VAL A 23 -9.29 6.67 12.32
CA VAL A 23 -7.84 6.80 12.46
C VAL A 23 -7.17 6.09 11.29
N ALA A 24 -6.39 6.83 10.51
CA ALA A 24 -5.70 6.30 9.35
C ALA A 24 -4.20 6.63 9.37
N VAL A 25 -3.36 5.65 9.04
CA VAL A 25 -1.92 5.76 8.91
C VAL A 25 -1.54 5.72 7.44
N PHE A 26 -0.83 6.73 6.97
CA PHE A 26 -0.41 6.89 5.59
C PHE A 26 1.12 6.93 5.48
N ALA A 27 1.73 5.87 4.96
CA ALA A 27 3.16 5.83 4.65
C ALA A 27 3.39 6.10 3.15
N GLY A 28 4.07 7.21 2.85
CA GLY A 28 4.30 7.65 1.46
C GLY A 28 3.12 8.42 0.85
N ALA A 29 2.53 9.35 1.60
CA ALA A 29 1.38 10.16 1.15
C ALA A 29 1.68 11.66 0.94
N THR A 30 2.95 12.03 0.77
CA THR A 30 3.34 13.41 0.47
C THR A 30 3.36 13.73 -1.02
N SER A 31 3.25 12.71 -1.90
CA SER A 31 3.10 12.87 -3.34
C SER A 31 2.40 11.67 -3.97
N GLY A 32 2.04 11.77 -5.26
CA GLY A 32 1.50 10.66 -6.04
C GLY A 32 0.23 10.04 -5.46
N ILE A 33 0.10 8.71 -5.58
CA ILE A 33 -1.10 7.95 -5.22
C ILE A 33 -1.46 8.14 -3.75
N GLY A 34 -0.52 7.94 -2.83
CA GLY A 34 -0.77 8.13 -1.39
C GLY A 34 -1.28 9.53 -1.03
N MET A 35 -0.75 10.58 -1.68
CA MET A 35 -1.26 11.95 -1.50
C MET A 35 -2.68 12.10 -2.03
N GLY A 36 -2.98 11.54 -3.20
CA GLY A 36 -4.33 11.52 -3.76
C GLY A 36 -5.31 10.84 -2.79
N THR A 37 -4.94 9.70 -2.24
CA THR A 37 -5.80 8.95 -1.32
C THR A 37 -5.97 9.67 0.02
N LEU A 38 -4.91 10.27 0.56
CA LEU A 38 -5.01 11.11 1.75
C LEU A 38 -5.97 12.29 1.52
N LYS A 39 -5.88 12.98 0.38
CA LYS A 39 -6.82 14.06 0.01
C LYS A 39 -8.26 13.57 -0.04
N ALA A 40 -8.51 12.43 -0.68
CA ALA A 40 -9.84 11.83 -0.71
C ALA A 40 -10.34 11.47 0.70
N PHE A 41 -9.52 10.78 1.50
CA PHE A 41 -9.87 10.41 2.88
C PHE A 41 -10.24 11.63 3.73
N ILE A 42 -9.42 12.68 3.73
CA ILE A 42 -9.72 13.90 4.49
C ILE A 42 -10.99 14.61 3.99
N LYS A 43 -11.25 14.59 2.69
CA LYS A 43 -12.45 15.20 2.09
C LYS A 43 -13.76 14.49 2.47
N TYR A 44 -13.73 13.15 2.53
CA TYR A 44 -14.94 12.34 2.70
C TYR A 44 -15.17 11.83 4.13
N ALA A 45 -14.13 11.60 4.93
CA ALA A 45 -14.30 11.14 6.31
C ALA A 45 -14.82 12.26 7.23
N ASN A 46 -15.59 11.89 8.25
CA ASN A 46 -16.11 12.81 9.26
C ASN A 46 -15.12 12.92 10.43
N ALA A 47 -14.66 14.13 10.75
CA ALA A 47 -13.65 14.39 11.80
C ALA A 47 -12.49 13.36 11.82
N PRO A 48 -11.82 13.09 10.69
CA PRO A 48 -10.81 12.03 10.63
C PRO A 48 -9.54 12.42 11.37
N LYS A 49 -8.79 11.41 11.82
CA LYS A 49 -7.43 11.54 12.32
C LYS A 49 -6.47 10.82 11.38
N ALA A 50 -5.51 11.55 10.84
CA ALA A 50 -4.53 11.01 9.90
C ALA A 50 -3.11 11.16 10.44
N TYR A 51 -2.37 10.05 10.43
CA TYR A 51 -0.93 9.99 10.63
C TYR A 51 -0.23 9.96 9.28
N ILE A 52 0.57 10.97 8.98
CA ILE A 52 1.17 11.20 7.67
C ILE A 52 2.67 11.03 7.83
N ILE A 53 3.19 9.93 7.30
CA ILE A 53 4.59 9.55 7.46
C ILE A 53 5.36 9.95 6.21
N GLY A 54 6.44 10.72 6.41
CA GLY A 54 7.32 11.18 5.35
C GLY A 54 8.66 11.67 5.89
N ARG A 55 9.57 12.04 4.98
CA ARG A 55 10.96 12.39 5.33
C ARG A 55 11.18 13.87 5.67
N SER A 56 10.20 14.72 5.40
CA SER A 56 10.34 16.16 5.55
C SER A 56 8.98 16.78 5.79
N GLU A 57 8.76 17.24 7.02
CA GLU A 57 7.55 17.99 7.37
C GLU A 57 7.47 19.30 6.56
N SER A 58 8.61 19.97 6.38
CA SER A 58 8.69 21.23 5.63
C SER A 58 8.18 21.08 4.19
N ALA A 59 8.53 19.99 3.50
CA ALA A 59 8.02 19.66 2.17
C ALA A 59 6.50 19.35 2.17
N ALA A 60 5.95 18.88 3.29
CA ALA A 60 4.54 18.56 3.45
C ALA A 60 3.67 19.73 3.93
N ARG A 61 4.25 20.84 4.41
CA ARG A 61 3.50 21.97 5.01
C ARG A 61 2.35 22.49 4.13
N ARG A 62 2.60 22.65 2.81
CA ARG A 62 1.57 23.09 1.87
C ARG A 62 0.42 22.09 1.79
N LEU A 63 0.73 20.80 1.67
CA LEU A 63 -0.27 19.74 1.63
C LEU A 63 -1.10 19.73 2.92
N LEU A 64 -0.46 19.81 4.09
CA LEU A 64 -1.16 19.82 5.39
C LEU A 64 -2.11 21.01 5.53
N LYS A 65 -1.70 22.20 5.06
CA LYS A 65 -2.56 23.38 5.02
C LYS A 65 -3.77 23.16 4.12
N ASP A 66 -3.57 22.65 2.91
CA ASP A 66 -4.65 22.38 1.95
C ASP A 66 -5.64 21.35 2.50
N LEU A 67 -5.15 20.29 3.16
CA LEU A 67 -5.98 19.28 3.82
C LEU A 67 -6.79 19.85 4.99
N LYS A 68 -6.19 20.72 5.80
CA LYS A 68 -6.90 21.34 6.92
C LYS A 68 -7.98 22.32 6.44
N LEU A 69 -7.76 22.99 5.31
CA LEU A 69 -8.76 23.84 4.66
C LEU A 69 -9.92 23.02 4.09
N SER A 70 -9.64 21.85 3.50
CA SER A 70 -10.70 21.00 2.93
C SER A 70 -11.56 20.32 3.99
N ASN A 71 -11.01 20.05 5.18
CA ASN A 71 -11.75 19.55 6.32
C ASN A 71 -11.21 20.14 7.64
N PRO A 72 -11.81 21.24 8.14
CA PRO A 72 -11.39 21.89 9.38
C PRO A 72 -11.48 21.00 10.62
N SER A 73 -12.32 19.97 10.60
CA SER A 73 -12.48 19.01 11.72
C SER A 73 -11.40 17.92 11.74
N ALA A 74 -10.60 17.79 10.69
CA ALA A 74 -9.56 16.76 10.62
C ALA A 74 -8.39 17.03 11.59
N SER A 75 -7.90 15.99 12.26
CA SER A 75 -6.65 15.98 13.02
C SER A 75 -5.53 15.42 12.15
N LEU A 76 -4.54 16.25 11.81
CA LEU A 76 -3.43 15.89 10.94
C LEU A 76 -2.15 15.82 11.76
N ASN A 77 -1.53 14.64 11.82
CA ASN A 77 -0.33 14.37 12.58
C ASN A 77 0.78 13.96 11.61
N PHE A 78 1.73 14.83 11.35
CA PHE A 78 2.89 14.48 10.54
C PHE A 78 3.94 13.82 11.42
N LEU A 79 4.41 12.63 11.01
CA LEU A 79 5.51 11.94 11.67
C LEU A 79 6.69 11.86 10.70
N GLU A 80 7.77 12.56 11.03
CA GLU A 80 8.99 12.52 10.24
C GLU A 80 9.75 11.22 10.50
N GLY A 81 10.20 10.55 9.45
CA GLY A 81 11.03 9.35 9.56
C GLY A 81 11.49 8.79 8.21
N GLU A 82 12.64 8.11 8.21
CA GLU A 82 13.20 7.43 7.04
C GLU A 82 12.78 5.96 7.04
N ILE A 83 11.62 5.68 6.44
CA ILE A 83 10.99 4.35 6.46
C ILE A 83 11.68 3.30 5.58
N SER A 84 12.83 3.62 4.96
CA SER A 84 13.74 2.59 4.45
C SER A 84 14.53 1.89 5.56
N LEU A 85 14.48 2.42 6.79
CA LEU A 85 15.02 1.81 8.01
C LEU A 85 13.88 1.21 8.84
N ILE A 86 14.01 -0.07 9.21
CA ILE A 86 13.04 -0.84 10.00
C ILE A 86 12.95 -0.29 11.43
N LYS A 87 14.05 0.16 12.02
CA LYS A 87 14.04 0.80 13.35
C LYS A 87 13.18 2.07 13.37
N GLU A 88 13.20 2.84 12.28
CA GLU A 88 12.34 4.02 12.14
C GLU A 88 10.87 3.62 12.00
N VAL A 89 10.55 2.53 11.28
CA VAL A 89 9.19 2.00 11.22
C VAL A 89 8.69 1.59 12.61
N ASP A 90 9.52 0.95 13.42
CA ASP A 90 9.19 0.58 14.80
C ASP A 90 8.90 1.81 15.66
N ARG A 91 9.80 2.80 15.64
CA ARG A 91 9.63 4.07 16.38
C ARG A 91 8.33 4.77 16.02
N LEU A 92 8.01 4.84 14.72
CA LEU A 92 6.80 5.47 14.21
C LEU A 92 5.53 4.71 14.65
N CYS A 93 5.55 3.37 14.57
CA CYS A 93 4.44 2.54 15.03
C CYS A 93 4.24 2.65 16.54
N ASP A 94 5.32 2.70 17.32
CA ASP A 94 5.26 2.88 18.78
C ASP A 94 4.67 4.24 19.16
N GLU A 95 4.98 5.29 18.41
CA GLU A 95 4.37 6.59 18.62
C GLU A 95 2.86 6.59 18.36
N ILE A 96 2.41 5.89 17.30
CA ILE A 96 0.99 5.72 17.01
C ILE A 96 0.30 4.89 18.10
N LYS A 97 0.90 3.77 18.52
CA LYS A 97 0.37 2.92 19.61
C LYS A 97 0.24 3.64 20.95
N ARG A 98 1.07 4.64 21.23
CA ARG A 98 0.93 5.47 22.45
C ARG A 98 -0.21 6.47 22.37
N LYS A 99 -0.66 6.85 21.17
CA LYS A 99 -1.63 7.93 20.95
C LYS A 99 -3.02 7.44 20.56
N GLU A 100 -3.14 6.18 20.15
CA GLU A 100 -4.37 5.62 19.57
C GLU A 100 -4.75 4.29 20.21
N GLU A 101 -6.06 4.12 20.42
CA GLU A 101 -6.64 2.84 20.85
C GLU A 101 -6.95 1.93 19.66
N LYS A 102 -7.18 2.51 18.48
CA LYS A 102 -7.47 1.76 17.25
C LYS A 102 -6.89 2.44 16.02
N VAL A 103 -6.66 1.65 14.97
CA VAL A 103 -6.35 2.13 13.63
C VAL A 103 -7.32 1.47 12.67
N ASP A 104 -8.04 2.26 11.87
CA ASP A 104 -9.01 1.75 10.90
C ASP A 104 -8.35 1.45 9.55
N ILE A 105 -7.38 2.28 9.14
CA ILE A 105 -6.75 2.19 7.82
C ILE A 105 -5.23 2.31 7.95
N VAL A 106 -4.48 1.40 7.31
CA VAL A 106 -3.04 1.53 7.06
C VAL A 106 -2.82 1.52 5.56
N PHE A 107 -2.42 2.67 5.00
CA PHE A 107 -2.23 2.86 3.57
C PHE A 107 -0.74 3.04 3.23
N LEU A 108 -0.20 2.13 2.43
CA LEU A 108 1.23 1.95 2.21
C LEU A 108 1.56 2.16 0.72
N SER A 109 2.04 3.36 0.39
CA SER A 109 2.34 3.79 -0.99
C SER A 109 3.79 4.23 -1.19
N ALA A 110 4.64 4.09 -0.17
CA ALA A 110 6.03 4.54 -0.22
C ALA A 110 6.87 3.77 -1.25
N GLY A 111 7.56 4.51 -2.12
CA GLY A 111 8.47 3.92 -3.10
C GLY A 111 8.97 4.97 -4.09
N TYR A 112 9.99 4.59 -4.85
CA TYR A 112 10.52 5.38 -5.95
C TYR A 112 11.09 4.46 -7.03
N LEU A 113 11.36 5.05 -8.20
CA LEU A 113 12.07 4.39 -9.29
C LEU A 113 13.53 4.86 -9.25
N SER A 114 14.46 3.94 -9.45
CA SER A 114 15.87 4.25 -9.67
C SER A 114 16.45 3.30 -10.71
N PHE A 115 17.48 3.76 -11.43
CA PHE A 115 18.33 2.94 -12.30
C PHE A 115 19.55 2.36 -11.57
N ASP A 116 19.73 2.71 -10.30
CA ASP A 116 20.84 2.23 -9.50
C ASP A 116 20.75 0.72 -9.29
N GLY A 117 21.92 0.11 -9.07
CA GLY A 117 22.00 -1.26 -8.57
C GLY A 117 21.48 -1.38 -7.14
N ARG A 118 21.81 -2.51 -6.52
CA ARG A 118 21.53 -2.72 -5.09
C ARG A 118 22.23 -1.64 -4.25
N ASN A 119 21.49 -0.98 -3.38
CA ASN A 119 21.98 0.08 -2.49
C ASN A 119 21.48 -0.16 -1.07
N GLU A 120 22.33 -0.68 -0.19
CA GLU A 120 21.94 -1.07 1.16
C GLU A 120 21.94 0.12 2.14
N SER A 121 20.95 0.13 3.03
CA SER A 121 20.92 1.03 4.19
C SER A 121 21.93 0.58 5.25
N SER A 122 22.06 1.37 6.33
CA SER A 122 22.85 0.99 7.52
C SER A 122 22.40 -0.33 8.16
N GLU A 123 21.15 -0.74 7.93
CA GLU A 123 20.58 -2.00 8.43
C GLU A 123 20.89 -3.20 7.48
N GLY A 124 21.58 -2.97 6.36
CA GLY A 124 21.95 -4.02 5.40
C GLY A 124 20.77 -4.56 4.59
N ILE A 125 19.73 -3.74 4.37
CA ILE A 125 18.63 -4.00 3.46
C ILE A 125 18.75 -3.02 2.28
N ASP A 126 18.61 -3.50 1.04
CA ASP A 126 18.48 -2.64 -0.13
C ASP A 126 17.36 -1.60 0.07
N ILE A 127 17.67 -0.31 -0.03
CA ILE A 127 16.75 0.80 0.26
C ILE A 127 15.46 0.68 -0.57
N PRO A 128 15.52 0.52 -1.91
CA PRO A 128 14.32 0.26 -2.69
C PRO A 128 13.56 -0.99 -2.24
N GLN A 129 14.24 -2.09 -1.90
CA GLN A 129 13.58 -3.31 -1.43
C GLN A 129 12.93 -3.16 -0.06
N SER A 130 13.57 -2.40 0.85
CA SER A 130 13.01 -2.02 2.14
C SER A 130 11.68 -1.29 1.92
N LEU A 131 11.69 -0.25 1.07
CA LEU A 131 10.48 0.48 0.74
C LEU A 131 9.46 -0.39 0.00
N ARG A 132 9.88 -1.27 -0.92
CA ARG A 132 9.00 -2.14 -1.72
C ARG A 132 8.24 -3.14 -0.87
N TYR A 133 8.89 -3.76 0.12
CA TYR A 133 8.33 -4.88 0.84
C TYR A 133 8.51 -4.79 2.36
N TYR A 134 9.75 -4.74 2.86
CA TYR A 134 10.02 -4.95 4.29
C TYR A 134 9.39 -3.89 5.20
N SER A 135 9.47 -2.60 4.85
CA SER A 135 8.88 -1.54 5.66
C SER A 135 7.35 -1.56 5.60
N ARG A 136 6.78 -1.83 4.42
CA ARG A 136 5.33 -1.99 4.24
C ARG A 136 4.78 -3.08 5.15
N LEU A 137 5.39 -4.26 5.09
CA LEU A 137 4.95 -5.39 5.90
C LEU A 137 5.20 -5.14 7.39
N ARG A 138 6.27 -4.43 7.75
CA ARG A 138 6.56 -4.06 9.14
C ARG A 138 5.49 -3.13 9.71
N PHE A 139 5.03 -2.13 8.95
CA PHE A 139 3.88 -1.29 9.35
C PHE A 139 2.62 -2.14 9.55
N ALA A 140 2.30 -3.01 8.58
CA ALA A 140 1.13 -3.88 8.66
C ALA A 140 1.17 -4.76 9.92
N TYR A 141 2.32 -5.40 10.18
CA TYR A 141 2.53 -6.28 11.33
C TYR A 141 2.49 -5.53 12.67
N ASN A 142 3.24 -4.44 12.82
CA ASN A 142 3.36 -3.71 14.09
C ASN A 142 2.04 -3.05 14.54
N LEU A 143 1.16 -2.72 13.59
CA LEU A 143 -0.12 -2.08 13.86
C LEU A 143 -1.28 -3.08 13.99
N VAL A 144 -1.04 -4.39 13.82
CA VAL A 144 -2.06 -5.44 14.04
C VAL A 144 -2.81 -5.28 15.35
N PRO A 145 -2.17 -5.01 16.51
CA PRO A 145 -2.89 -4.86 17.77
C PRO A 145 -3.97 -3.78 17.74
N LEU A 146 -3.71 -2.64 17.09
CA LEU A 146 -4.68 -1.54 16.95
C LEU A 146 -5.72 -1.82 15.85
N LEU A 147 -5.30 -2.48 14.77
CA LEU A 147 -6.19 -2.87 13.67
C LEU A 147 -7.25 -3.86 14.16
N LYS A 148 -6.92 -4.81 15.04
CA LYS A 148 -7.89 -5.76 15.62
C LYS A 148 -9.02 -5.09 16.41
N ILE A 149 -8.81 -3.87 16.88
CA ILE A 149 -9.79 -3.13 17.67
C ILE A 149 -10.79 -2.40 16.76
N ALA A 150 -10.38 -1.99 15.55
CA ALA A 150 -11.30 -1.34 14.63
C ALA A 150 -12.39 -2.31 14.12
N PRO A 151 -13.62 -1.81 13.88
CA PRO A 151 -14.74 -2.66 13.43
C PRO A 151 -14.55 -3.23 12.02
N ASN A 152 -13.82 -2.51 11.16
CA ASN A 152 -13.55 -2.90 9.77
C ASN A 152 -12.17 -2.38 9.34
N ALA A 153 -11.13 -3.05 9.83
CA ALA A 153 -9.75 -2.61 9.66
C ALA A 153 -9.18 -3.00 8.29
N ARG A 154 -8.41 -2.11 7.66
CA ARG A 154 -7.82 -2.36 6.34
C ARG A 154 -6.36 -2.00 6.26
N VAL A 155 -5.59 -2.88 5.63
CA VAL A 155 -4.22 -2.61 5.18
C VAL A 155 -4.22 -2.59 3.66
N VAL A 156 -3.84 -1.47 3.06
CA VAL A 156 -3.76 -1.30 1.60
C VAL A 156 -2.32 -1.03 1.20
N SER A 157 -1.75 -1.93 0.40
CA SER A 157 -0.42 -1.80 -0.19
C SER A 157 -0.54 -1.48 -1.67
N ILE A 158 -0.06 -0.30 -2.07
CA ILE A 158 0.07 0.10 -3.46
C ILE A 158 1.43 -0.38 -3.98
N LEU A 159 1.39 -1.41 -4.82
CA LEU A 159 2.55 -1.97 -5.52
C LEU A 159 2.07 -2.66 -6.81
N ALA A 160 2.18 -3.98 -6.94
CA ALA A 160 1.98 -4.70 -8.20
C ALA A 160 1.12 -5.95 -8.01
N GLY A 161 0.07 -5.86 -7.18
CA GLY A 161 -0.85 -6.96 -6.93
C GLY A 161 -1.43 -7.54 -8.23
N GLY A 162 -1.41 -8.87 -8.36
CA GLY A 162 -1.82 -9.55 -9.58
C GLY A 162 -0.75 -9.61 -10.67
N GLN A 163 0.47 -9.15 -10.40
CA GLN A 163 1.65 -9.25 -11.29
C GLN A 163 2.71 -10.19 -10.68
N GLU A 164 2.30 -11.13 -9.85
CA GLU A 164 3.22 -12.06 -9.21
C GLU A 164 3.98 -12.90 -10.24
N LYS A 165 5.28 -13.13 -9.98
CA LYS A 165 6.17 -13.97 -10.79
C LYS A 165 6.96 -14.91 -9.90
N SER A 166 7.55 -15.95 -10.51
CA SER A 166 8.46 -16.85 -9.79
C SER A 166 9.68 -16.09 -9.26
N ILE A 167 10.21 -16.58 -8.14
CA ILE A 167 11.33 -15.99 -7.42
C ILE A 167 12.23 -17.09 -6.88
N ASP A 168 13.45 -16.72 -6.54
CA ASP A 168 14.41 -17.57 -5.84
C ASP A 168 14.15 -17.51 -4.32
N PHE A 169 13.66 -18.61 -3.74
CA PHE A 169 13.42 -18.69 -2.29
C PHE A 169 14.70 -18.73 -1.46
N ASP A 170 15.84 -19.08 -2.08
CA ASP A 170 17.16 -19.06 -1.44
C ASP A 170 17.81 -17.66 -1.50
N ASP A 171 17.13 -16.68 -2.11
CA ASP A 171 17.55 -15.27 -2.18
C ASP A 171 16.36 -14.30 -2.25
N LEU A 172 15.54 -14.32 -1.20
CA LEU A 172 14.39 -13.41 -1.06
C LEU A 172 14.79 -11.92 -1.13
N GLU A 173 16.01 -11.60 -0.72
CA GLU A 173 16.52 -10.24 -0.73
C GLU A 173 17.08 -9.81 -2.10
N VAL A 174 17.27 -10.73 -3.05
CA VAL A 174 17.88 -10.48 -4.36
C VAL A 174 19.29 -9.90 -4.19
N ARG A 175 20.14 -10.60 -3.43
CA ARG A 175 21.56 -10.28 -3.21
C ARG A 175 22.43 -10.79 -4.36
N ARG A 176 22.04 -11.89 -5.02
CA ARG A 176 22.75 -12.51 -6.14
C ARG A 176 22.17 -12.04 -7.48
N ASP A 177 23.03 -11.74 -8.44
CA ASP A 177 22.65 -11.37 -9.81
C ASP A 177 21.50 -10.36 -9.87
N PHE A 178 21.65 -9.27 -9.12
CA PHE A 178 20.61 -8.27 -8.92
C PHE A 178 20.15 -7.68 -10.26
N THR A 179 18.83 -7.66 -10.44
CA THR A 179 18.18 -6.86 -11.48
C THR A 179 16.94 -6.21 -10.90
N MET A 180 16.56 -5.04 -11.43
CA MET A 180 15.32 -4.36 -11.04
C MET A 180 14.08 -5.24 -11.23
N ILE A 181 14.07 -6.08 -12.28
CA ILE A 181 12.95 -7.00 -12.56
C ILE A 181 12.85 -8.08 -11.50
N LYS A 182 13.98 -8.69 -11.10
CA LYS A 182 14.01 -9.67 -9.99
C LYS A 182 13.56 -9.03 -8.68
N ALA A 183 14.09 -7.85 -8.34
CA ALA A 183 13.72 -7.12 -7.13
C ALA A 183 12.22 -6.76 -7.10
N ALA A 184 11.68 -6.25 -8.20
CA ALA A 184 10.25 -5.93 -8.32
C ALA A 184 9.37 -7.18 -8.22
N SER A 185 9.73 -8.26 -8.90
CA SER A 185 9.02 -9.55 -8.83
C SER A 185 9.03 -10.09 -7.40
N SER A 186 10.19 -10.05 -6.75
CA SER A 186 10.41 -10.44 -5.37
C SER A 186 9.52 -9.68 -4.39
N GLY A 187 9.52 -8.33 -4.43
CA GLY A 187 8.65 -7.53 -3.56
C GLY A 187 7.16 -7.79 -3.81
N THR A 188 6.76 -8.09 -5.04
CA THR A 188 5.37 -8.34 -5.42
C THR A 188 4.85 -9.65 -4.83
N ILE A 189 5.48 -10.78 -5.12
CA ILE A 189 5.02 -12.08 -4.61
C ILE A 189 5.19 -12.18 -3.09
N GLN A 190 6.26 -11.62 -2.52
CA GLN A 190 6.46 -11.63 -1.07
C GLN A 190 5.36 -10.84 -0.34
N THR A 191 4.90 -9.70 -0.89
CA THR A 191 3.78 -8.94 -0.32
C THR A 191 2.51 -9.78 -0.27
N THR A 192 2.16 -10.43 -1.39
CA THR A 192 0.98 -11.31 -1.47
C THR A 192 1.08 -12.44 -0.45
N LEU A 193 2.17 -13.20 -0.46
CA LEU A 193 2.34 -14.36 0.41
C LEU A 193 2.37 -13.98 1.90
N ALA A 194 3.00 -12.85 2.25
CA ALA A 194 3.05 -12.40 3.63
C ALA A 194 1.70 -11.84 4.13
N PHE A 195 0.91 -11.20 3.27
CA PHE A 195 -0.46 -10.82 3.61
C PHE A 195 -1.35 -12.05 3.83
N GLU A 196 -1.21 -13.10 3.00
CA GLU A 196 -1.89 -14.38 3.22
C GLU A 196 -1.48 -15.05 4.54
N GLU A 197 -0.19 -15.02 4.90
CA GLU A 197 0.28 -15.54 6.19
C GLU A 197 -0.25 -14.73 7.38
N LEU A 198 -0.20 -13.39 7.29
CA LEU A 198 -0.75 -12.51 8.32
C LEU A 198 -2.25 -12.73 8.52
N ALA A 199 -3.02 -12.87 7.45
CA ALA A 199 -4.47 -13.03 7.51
C ALA A 199 -4.90 -14.28 8.29
N LYS A 200 -4.08 -15.36 8.31
CA LYS A 200 -4.39 -16.60 9.04
C LYS A 200 -4.70 -16.39 10.53
N SER A 201 -4.02 -15.43 11.17
CA SER A 201 -4.22 -15.09 12.60
C SER A 201 -4.97 -13.77 12.81
N ASN A 202 -5.46 -13.17 11.72
CA ASN A 202 -6.00 -11.82 11.67
C ASN A 202 -7.19 -11.74 10.70
N SER A 203 -8.09 -12.72 10.77
CA SER A 203 -9.24 -12.91 9.85
C SER A 203 -10.20 -11.72 9.75
N ARG A 204 -10.18 -10.81 10.74
CA ARG A 204 -11.01 -9.60 10.78
C ARG A 204 -10.37 -8.36 10.13
N ILE A 205 -9.14 -8.49 9.62
CA ILE A 205 -8.42 -7.42 8.92
C ILE A 205 -8.45 -7.75 7.43
N THR A 206 -8.87 -6.79 6.61
CA THR A 206 -8.74 -6.89 5.15
C THR A 206 -7.34 -6.47 4.72
N PHE A 207 -6.66 -7.31 3.94
CA PHE A 207 -5.37 -6.99 3.33
C PHE A 207 -5.50 -6.84 1.81
N ILE A 208 -5.13 -5.69 1.27
CA ILE A 208 -5.26 -5.38 -0.16
C ILE A 208 -3.88 -5.11 -0.75
N HIS A 209 -3.52 -5.88 -1.77
CA HIS A 209 -2.35 -5.65 -2.60
C HIS A 209 -2.81 -5.17 -3.99
N LYS A 210 -2.59 -3.89 -4.29
CA LYS A 210 -3.15 -3.22 -5.48
C LYS A 210 -2.05 -2.86 -6.47
N TYR A 211 -2.21 -3.29 -7.72
CA TYR A 211 -1.55 -2.69 -8.87
C TYR A 211 -2.39 -1.50 -9.38
N PRO A 212 -1.89 -0.26 -9.32
CA PRO A 212 -2.67 0.93 -9.71
C PRO A 212 -2.68 1.20 -11.22
N GLY A 213 -1.92 0.45 -12.02
CA GLY A 213 -1.67 0.79 -13.42
C GLY A 213 -0.69 1.97 -13.56
N PHE A 214 -0.73 2.63 -14.71
CA PHE A 214 0.11 3.78 -14.99
C PHE A 214 -0.55 5.06 -14.45
N VAL A 215 0.01 5.63 -13.39
CA VAL A 215 -0.49 6.85 -12.73
C VAL A 215 0.53 7.98 -12.89
N ASP A 216 0.08 9.17 -13.28
CA ASP A 216 0.94 10.35 -13.41
C ASP A 216 1.35 10.92 -12.04
N THR A 217 2.29 10.24 -11.37
CA THR A 217 2.82 10.62 -10.05
C THR A 217 4.07 11.51 -10.14
N GLY A 218 4.51 11.81 -11.36
CA GLY A 218 5.83 12.38 -11.64
C GLY A 218 7.01 11.44 -11.34
N ALA A 219 6.78 10.17 -10.96
CA ALA A 219 7.86 9.22 -10.66
C ALA A 219 8.75 8.95 -11.89
N VAL A 220 8.17 8.72 -13.06
CA VAL A 220 8.91 8.56 -14.32
C VAL A 220 9.66 9.84 -14.67
N GLY A 221 9.02 10.99 -14.51
CA GLY A 221 9.68 12.28 -14.70
C GLY A 221 10.92 12.45 -13.81
N ARG A 222 10.81 12.10 -12.52
CA ARG A 222 11.95 12.15 -11.56
C ARG A 222 13.07 11.18 -11.94
N LEU A 223 12.71 9.96 -12.35
CA LEU A 223 13.66 8.96 -12.84
C LEU A 223 14.43 9.48 -14.06
N MET A 224 13.74 10.04 -15.05
CA MET A 224 14.37 10.60 -16.25
C MET A 224 15.29 11.77 -15.93
N SER A 225 14.93 12.61 -14.95
CA SER A 225 15.79 13.72 -14.52
C SER A 225 17.00 13.29 -13.70
N SER A 226 16.99 12.09 -13.12
CA SER A 226 18.16 11.53 -12.40
C SER A 226 19.16 10.82 -13.32
N THR A 227 18.83 10.59 -14.59
CA THR A 227 19.73 9.95 -15.54
C THR A 227 20.89 10.87 -15.92
N THR A 228 22.12 10.40 -15.70
CA THR A 228 23.36 11.12 -16.02
C THR A 228 24.12 10.47 -17.18
N GLY A 229 25.16 11.14 -17.68
CA GLY A 229 26.06 10.59 -18.71
C GLY A 229 25.44 10.57 -20.10
N PHE A 230 25.82 9.57 -20.91
CA PHE A 230 25.41 9.45 -22.33
C PHE A 230 23.89 9.47 -22.53
N TYR A 231 23.11 9.03 -21.54
CA TYR A 231 21.66 8.96 -21.60
C TYR A 231 20.95 10.25 -21.14
N ALA A 232 21.65 11.27 -20.66
CA ALA A 232 21.03 12.49 -20.12
C ALA A 232 20.24 13.31 -21.17
N ILE A 233 20.77 13.43 -22.39
CA ILE A 233 20.09 14.15 -23.48
C ILE A 233 18.84 13.37 -23.94
N PRO A 234 18.93 12.06 -24.26
CA PRO A 234 17.75 11.26 -24.56
C PRO A 234 16.69 11.23 -23.44
N SER A 235 17.09 11.12 -22.17
CA SER A 235 16.14 11.10 -21.05
C SER A 235 15.43 12.44 -20.89
N THR A 236 16.15 13.55 -21.10
CA THR A 236 15.58 14.90 -21.08
C THR A 236 14.58 15.08 -22.21
N PHE A 237 14.92 14.65 -23.44
CA PHE A 237 14.00 14.66 -24.57
C PHE A 237 12.74 13.83 -24.28
N PHE A 238 12.91 12.59 -23.81
CA PHE A 238 11.79 11.72 -23.44
C PHE A 238 10.89 12.38 -22.38
N ARG A 239 11.47 12.98 -21.34
CA ARG A 239 10.73 13.65 -20.26
C ARG A 239 9.90 14.83 -20.75
N TRP A 240 10.43 15.65 -21.66
CA TRP A 240 9.76 16.87 -22.10
C TRP A 240 8.85 16.68 -23.31
N VAL A 241 9.12 15.68 -24.14
CA VAL A 241 8.37 15.44 -25.38
C VAL A 241 7.46 14.24 -25.22
N MET A 242 8.00 13.05 -24.89
CA MET A 242 7.24 11.80 -24.89
C MET A 242 6.33 11.63 -23.67
N LEU A 243 6.83 11.96 -22.47
CA LEU A 243 6.11 11.73 -21.22
C LEU A 243 4.78 12.52 -21.14
N PRO A 244 4.67 13.78 -21.59
CA PRO A 244 3.38 14.48 -21.65
C PRO A 244 2.33 13.75 -22.50
N PHE A 245 2.72 13.18 -23.65
CA PHE A 245 1.81 12.40 -24.48
C PHE A 245 1.39 11.09 -23.80
N LEU A 246 2.31 10.40 -23.13
CA LEU A 246 1.98 9.20 -22.36
C LEU A 246 1.05 9.50 -21.18
N ASN A 247 1.24 10.66 -20.53
CA ASN A 247 0.44 11.10 -19.41
C ASN A 247 -1.02 11.42 -19.80
N LEU A 248 -1.33 11.69 -21.07
CA LEU A 248 -2.72 11.82 -21.55
C LEU A 248 -3.53 10.54 -21.38
N PHE A 249 -2.86 9.38 -21.34
CA PHE A 249 -3.47 8.06 -21.14
C PHE A 249 -3.22 7.50 -19.74
N ALA A 250 -2.53 8.24 -18.88
CA ALA A 250 -2.28 7.86 -17.50
C ALA A 250 -3.48 8.18 -16.62
N MET A 251 -3.67 7.37 -15.58
CA MET A 251 -4.61 7.71 -14.52
C MET A 251 -4.09 8.94 -13.76
N SER A 252 -4.99 9.89 -13.46
CA SER A 252 -4.64 11.05 -12.65
C SER A 252 -4.41 10.67 -11.18
N VAL A 253 -3.63 11.49 -10.46
CA VAL A 253 -3.47 11.32 -9.00
C VAL A 253 -4.80 11.47 -8.26
N GLU A 254 -5.71 12.30 -8.76
CA GLU A 254 -7.05 12.46 -8.17
C GLU A 254 -7.87 11.17 -8.30
N GLU A 255 -7.93 10.58 -9.50
CA GLU A 255 -8.62 9.32 -9.71
C GLU A 255 -7.99 8.18 -8.89
N ALA A 256 -6.66 8.08 -8.89
CA ALA A 256 -5.96 7.10 -8.05
C ALA A 256 -6.27 7.31 -6.55
N GLY A 257 -6.48 8.56 -6.15
CA GLY A 257 -6.89 8.92 -4.80
C GLY A 257 -8.29 8.45 -4.44
N GLU A 258 -9.27 8.73 -5.30
CA GLU A 258 -10.65 8.26 -5.17
C GLU A 258 -10.72 6.73 -5.11
N ARG A 259 -9.98 6.04 -5.99
CA ARG A 259 -9.88 4.57 -5.98
C ARG A 259 -9.22 4.07 -4.70
N GLY A 260 -8.14 4.70 -4.24
CA GLY A 260 -7.48 4.31 -2.99
C GLY A 260 -8.40 4.41 -1.77
N LEU A 261 -9.25 5.43 -1.68
CA LEU A 261 -10.24 5.55 -0.61
C LEU A 261 -11.32 4.47 -0.72
N PHE A 262 -11.78 4.19 -1.94
CA PHE A 262 -12.73 3.12 -2.20
C PHE A 262 -12.20 1.76 -1.74
N LEU A 263 -10.93 1.44 -2.03
CA LEU A 263 -10.27 0.23 -1.51
C LEU A 263 -10.25 0.19 0.02
N ALA A 264 -10.05 1.35 0.65
CA ALA A 264 -9.95 1.47 2.10
C ALA A 264 -11.29 1.45 2.84
N THR A 265 -12.44 1.55 2.15
CA THR A 265 -13.74 1.76 2.82
C THR A 265 -14.91 0.94 2.27
N SER A 266 -14.88 0.52 1.00
CA SER A 266 -16.01 -0.17 0.35
C SER A 266 -16.19 -1.62 0.77
N ALA A 267 -17.43 -2.07 0.97
CA ALA A 267 -17.79 -3.46 1.24
C ALA A 267 -17.39 -4.46 0.13
N LYS A 268 -16.83 -4.00 -1.00
CA LYS A 268 -16.30 -4.87 -2.09
C LYS A 268 -15.21 -5.82 -1.61
N TYR A 269 -14.47 -5.46 -0.56
CA TYR A 269 -13.34 -6.23 -0.03
C TYR A 269 -13.56 -6.62 1.44
N PRO A 270 -14.52 -7.51 1.74
CA PRO A 270 -14.84 -7.89 3.11
C PRO A 270 -13.66 -8.63 3.78
N PRO A 271 -13.50 -8.54 5.10
CA PRO A 271 -12.60 -9.42 5.83
C PRO A 271 -13.09 -10.88 5.75
N ALA A 272 -12.25 -11.84 6.14
CA ALA A 272 -12.65 -13.24 6.24
C ALA A 272 -13.74 -13.45 7.30
N GLU A 273 -13.62 -12.72 8.42
CA GLU A 273 -14.60 -12.69 9.49
C GLU A 273 -15.08 -11.25 9.72
N ILE A 274 -16.40 -11.06 9.73
CA ILE A 274 -17.01 -9.79 10.10
C ILE A 274 -17.25 -9.80 11.61
N ARG A 275 -16.85 -8.73 12.31
CA ARG A 275 -17.16 -8.58 13.75
C ARG A 275 -18.67 -8.50 13.93
N GLU A 276 -19.19 -9.17 14.95
CA GLU A 276 -20.61 -9.10 15.31
C GLU A 276 -21.09 -7.65 15.44
N GLY A 277 -22.18 -7.31 14.75
CA GLY A 277 -22.73 -5.95 14.71
C GLY A 277 -21.97 -4.94 13.85
N ALA A 278 -20.86 -5.32 13.20
CA ALA A 278 -20.12 -4.46 12.27
C ALA A 278 -20.55 -4.69 10.81
N SER A 279 -20.38 -3.67 9.95
CA SER A 279 -20.47 -3.84 8.49
C SER A 279 -19.10 -4.14 7.89
N SER A 280 -19.08 -4.81 6.74
CA SER A 280 -17.85 -5.03 5.96
C SER A 280 -17.34 -3.78 5.23
N GLY A 281 -18.03 -2.64 5.36
CA GLY A 281 -17.69 -1.37 4.72
C GLY A 281 -18.91 -0.60 4.25
N VAL A 282 -18.66 0.39 3.40
CA VAL A 282 -19.69 1.16 2.71
C VAL A 282 -20.39 0.27 1.68
N GLU A 283 -21.71 0.30 1.68
CA GLU A 283 -22.55 -0.52 0.81
C GLU A 283 -22.17 -0.39 -0.68
N LEU A 284 -22.33 -1.48 -1.42
CA LEU A 284 -21.93 -1.57 -2.81
C LEU A 284 -22.84 -0.72 -3.70
N PRO A 285 -22.28 0.12 -4.60
CA PRO A 285 -23.05 0.73 -5.66
C PRO A 285 -23.68 -0.34 -6.57
N ALA A 286 -24.80 -0.01 -7.22
CA ALA A 286 -25.46 -0.91 -8.16
C ALA A 286 -24.49 -1.41 -9.25
N GLY A 287 -24.50 -2.72 -9.50
CA GLY A 287 -23.63 -3.38 -10.49
C GLY A 287 -22.18 -3.61 -10.03
N VAL A 288 -21.84 -3.29 -8.78
CA VAL A 288 -20.54 -3.64 -8.18
C VAL A 288 -20.72 -4.89 -7.31
N GLU A 289 -19.95 -5.92 -7.60
CA GLU A 289 -19.97 -7.19 -6.85
C GLU A 289 -18.78 -7.30 -5.88
N ILE A 290 -18.97 -8.12 -4.85
CA ILE A 290 -17.90 -8.51 -3.91
C ILE A 290 -16.75 -9.13 -4.69
N SER A 291 -15.53 -8.71 -4.37
CA SER A 291 -14.32 -9.19 -5.03
C SER A 291 -13.99 -10.62 -4.59
N ARG A 292 -13.44 -11.41 -5.50
CA ARG A 292 -12.85 -12.71 -5.17
C ARG A 292 -11.57 -12.52 -4.33
N SER A 293 -11.43 -13.19 -3.20
CA SER A 293 -10.19 -13.14 -2.40
C SER A 293 -9.03 -13.86 -3.10
N SER A 294 -7.81 -13.59 -2.64
CA SER A 294 -6.58 -14.14 -3.19
C SER A 294 -6.54 -15.66 -3.05
N ALA A 295 -6.91 -16.16 -1.87
CA ALA A 295 -7.14 -17.59 -1.67
C ALA A 295 -8.56 -17.80 -1.16
N VAL A 296 -9.16 -18.90 -1.61
CA VAL A 296 -10.44 -19.40 -1.16
C VAL A 296 -10.19 -20.82 -0.65
N ASP A 297 -10.64 -21.14 0.55
CA ASP A 297 -10.51 -22.51 1.07
C ASP A 297 -11.44 -23.47 0.30
N GLY A 298 -11.29 -24.78 0.53
CA GLY A 298 -12.11 -25.81 -0.13
C GLY A 298 -13.62 -25.69 0.16
N ASN A 299 -14.01 -24.89 1.14
CA ASN A 299 -15.39 -24.62 1.52
C ASN A 299 -15.94 -23.30 0.93
N GLY A 300 -15.14 -22.58 0.12
CA GLY A 300 -15.55 -21.32 -0.48
C GLY A 300 -15.29 -20.08 0.40
N SER A 301 -14.64 -20.23 1.55
CA SER A 301 -14.40 -19.15 2.50
C SER A 301 -13.25 -18.24 2.06
N SER A 302 -13.48 -16.93 2.15
CA SER A 302 -12.48 -15.90 1.84
C SER A 302 -11.38 -15.88 2.90
N ASN A 303 -10.12 -15.70 2.47
CA ASN A 303 -9.02 -15.42 3.38
C ASN A 303 -8.86 -13.93 3.74
N GLY A 304 -9.75 -13.04 3.26
CA GLY A 304 -9.71 -11.60 3.53
C GLY A 304 -8.54 -10.85 2.85
N VAL A 305 -7.81 -11.52 1.95
CA VAL A 305 -6.71 -10.93 1.19
C VAL A 305 -7.15 -10.70 -0.26
N TYR A 306 -6.80 -9.56 -0.85
CA TYR A 306 -7.22 -9.20 -2.21
C TYR A 306 -6.04 -8.74 -3.05
N ARG A 307 -5.84 -9.39 -4.20
CA ARG A 307 -4.89 -8.96 -5.23
C ARG A 307 -5.64 -8.26 -6.33
N LEU A 308 -5.40 -6.97 -6.52
CA LEU A 308 -6.23 -6.14 -7.39
C LEU A 308 -5.42 -5.58 -8.55
N LYS A 309 -5.98 -5.70 -9.76
CA LYS A 309 -5.47 -5.07 -10.98
C LYS A 309 -5.81 -3.57 -10.99
N ALA A 310 -5.33 -2.84 -11.99
CA ALA A 310 -5.58 -1.39 -12.17
C ALA A 310 -7.07 -1.03 -12.12
N ASP A 311 -7.93 -1.95 -12.57
CA ASP A 311 -9.36 -1.77 -12.73
C ASP A 311 -10.20 -2.08 -11.47
N ASP A 312 -9.54 -2.25 -10.32
CA ASP A 312 -10.13 -2.57 -9.00
C ASP A 312 -10.78 -3.97 -8.93
N GLU A 313 -10.57 -4.82 -9.94
CA GLU A 313 -11.01 -6.21 -9.90
C GLU A 313 -9.89 -7.14 -9.43
N SER A 314 -10.30 -8.26 -8.83
CA SER A 314 -9.38 -9.31 -8.42
C SER A 314 -8.60 -9.89 -9.61
N ALA A 315 -7.31 -10.12 -9.38
CA ALA A 315 -6.46 -10.85 -10.31
C ALA A 315 -6.72 -12.36 -10.18
N PRO A 316 -6.65 -13.13 -11.28
CA PRO A 316 -6.61 -14.58 -11.21
C PRO A 316 -5.33 -15.05 -10.51
N ASP A 317 -5.32 -16.31 -10.04
CA ASP A 317 -4.14 -16.90 -9.37
C ASP A 317 -2.94 -17.09 -10.30
N GLY A 318 -3.17 -17.18 -11.61
CA GLY A 318 -2.14 -17.58 -12.55
C GLY A 318 -1.58 -18.96 -12.21
N ASP A 319 -0.40 -19.27 -12.72
CA ASP A 319 0.17 -20.62 -12.62
C ASP A 319 1.01 -20.82 -11.36
N ILE A 320 1.53 -19.74 -10.76
CA ILE A 320 2.54 -19.84 -9.70
C ILE A 320 1.98 -19.92 -8.27
N LEU A 321 0.88 -19.20 -7.99
CA LEU A 321 0.35 -19.09 -6.63
C LEU A 321 -0.25 -20.40 -6.11
N PRO A 322 -0.98 -21.21 -6.91
CA PRO A 322 -1.47 -22.51 -6.46
C PRO A 322 -0.33 -23.42 -5.97
N ASP A 323 0.76 -23.51 -6.73
CA ASP A 323 1.93 -24.31 -6.37
C ASP A 323 2.64 -23.76 -5.12
N TYR A 324 2.79 -22.43 -5.04
CA TYR A 324 3.42 -21.80 -3.88
C TYR A 324 2.61 -22.02 -2.60
N ARG A 325 1.28 -21.96 -2.67
CA ARG A 325 0.39 -22.26 -1.53
C ARG A 325 0.48 -23.72 -1.14
N LYS A 326 0.45 -24.64 -2.10
CA LYS A 326 0.59 -26.09 -1.88
C LYS A 326 1.91 -26.43 -1.17
N ASN A 327 2.99 -25.75 -1.53
CA ASN A 327 4.32 -25.96 -0.95
C ASN A 327 4.59 -25.07 0.29
N ASN A 328 3.57 -24.42 0.84
CA ASN A 328 3.66 -23.56 2.03
C ASN A 328 4.72 -22.43 1.91
N ALA A 329 4.92 -21.90 0.70
CA ALA A 329 5.86 -20.82 0.41
C ALA A 329 5.59 -19.55 1.23
N GLY A 330 4.33 -19.33 1.64
CA GLY A 330 3.96 -18.23 2.53
C GLY A 330 4.73 -18.24 3.86
N ARG A 331 4.90 -19.42 4.45
CA ARG A 331 5.71 -19.58 5.67
C ARG A 331 7.18 -19.33 5.42
N VAL A 332 7.72 -19.83 4.31
CA VAL A 332 9.13 -19.60 3.94
C VAL A 332 9.44 -18.11 3.80
N VAL A 333 8.56 -17.37 3.11
CA VAL A 333 8.66 -15.92 2.98
C VAL A 333 8.54 -15.24 4.34
N TRP A 334 7.56 -15.62 5.16
CA TRP A 334 7.35 -15.02 6.48
C TRP A 334 8.56 -15.20 7.40
N ASP A 335 9.07 -16.42 7.52
CA ASP A 335 10.24 -16.74 8.35
C ASP A 335 11.50 -16.02 7.82
N GLY A 336 11.64 -15.94 6.50
CA GLY A 336 12.69 -15.16 5.84
C GLY A 336 12.62 -13.68 6.21
N THR A 337 11.43 -13.09 6.19
CA THR A 337 11.20 -11.69 6.56
C THR A 337 11.51 -11.42 8.02
N MET A 338 11.09 -12.30 8.93
CA MET A 338 11.42 -12.17 10.35
C MET A 338 12.93 -12.16 10.58
N ARG A 339 13.68 -13.08 9.93
CA ARG A 339 15.15 -13.11 10.00
C ARG A 339 15.80 -11.84 9.44
N VAL A 340 15.25 -11.28 8.35
CA VAL A 340 15.75 -10.01 7.78
C VAL A 340 15.55 -8.86 8.77
N TRP A 341 14.40 -8.79 9.42
CA TRP A 341 14.13 -7.76 10.42
C TRP A 341 14.99 -7.90 11.67
N GLU A 342 15.15 -9.11 12.21
CA GLU A 342 16.02 -9.37 13.36
C GLU A 342 17.45 -8.89 13.06
N ARG A 343 18.02 -9.33 11.94
CA ARG A 343 19.36 -8.92 11.49
C ARG A 343 19.47 -7.41 11.24
N ALA A 344 18.43 -6.78 10.72
CA ALA A 344 18.41 -5.33 10.50
C ALA A 344 18.45 -4.57 11.82
N LEU A 345 17.67 -4.99 12.81
CA LEU A 345 17.55 -4.34 14.11
C LEU A 345 18.78 -4.57 15.01
N GLU A 346 19.46 -5.71 14.88
CA GLU A 346 20.75 -5.95 15.55
C GLU A 346 21.84 -4.95 15.13
N LYS A 347 21.73 -4.41 13.91
CA LYS A 347 22.67 -3.42 13.37
C LYS A 347 22.31 -1.96 13.67
N ALA A 348 21.12 -1.71 14.24
CA ALA A 348 20.44 -0.41 14.15
C ALA A 348 20.61 0.51 15.36
#